data_AF-X1QBZ9-F1
#
_entry.id   AF-X1QBZ9-F1
#
_cell.length_a   1.000
_cell.length_b   1.000
_cell.length_c   1.000
_cell.angle_alpha   90.00
_cell.angle_beta   90.00
_cell.angle_gamma   90.00
#
_symmetry.space_group_name_H-M   'P 1'
#
loop_
_entity.id
_entity.type
_entity.pdbx_description
1 polymer ?
#
loop_
_entity_poly.entity_id
_entity_poly.type
_entity_poly.pdbx_seq_one_letter_code
_entity_poly.pdbx_strand_id
1 'polypeptide(L)'
;MTIPFDDVTNEFNTLYPDIKVETEATGSATAIRKVTELGKQAGIIASADYTLIPELMFPEYAEWYITFACNQMVIAYTNKSRFGNEINRDNWYEILQRDGVRYGRSDPNQDPCGYRTLMVWQLAEDYYNAPELYDKLYGAAGELIRPKEVDLIALLESGDLDYAFEY
;
A
#
# COMPACT_ATOMS: atom_id res chain seq x y z
N MET A 1 -6.40 -5.22 -1.58
CA MET A 1 -7.79 -5.68 -1.25
C MET A 1 -8.62 -6.13 -2.46
N THR A 2 -8.14 -6.03 -3.71
CA THR A 2 -8.94 -6.36 -4.91
C THR A 2 -9.43 -7.81 -4.94
N ILE A 3 -8.54 -8.79 -4.76
CA ILE A 3 -8.89 -10.22 -4.84
C ILE A 3 -9.98 -10.62 -3.83
N PRO A 4 -9.87 -10.30 -2.51
CA PRO A 4 -10.96 -10.58 -1.57
C PRO A 4 -12.29 -9.93 -1.93
N PHE A 5 -12.29 -8.72 -2.51
CA PHE A 5 -13.52 -8.05 -2.93
C PHE A 5 -14.11 -8.67 -4.19
N ASP A 6 -13.29 -9.18 -5.10
CA ASP A 6 -13.76 -9.93 -6.27
C ASP A 6 -14.45 -11.23 -5.82
N ASP A 7 -13.86 -11.96 -4.86
CA ASP A 7 -14.44 -13.17 -4.29
C ASP A 7 -15.78 -12.89 -3.59
N VAL A 8 -15.84 -11.85 -2.75
CA VAL A 8 -17.09 -11.41 -2.09
C VAL A 8 -18.14 -10.97 -3.11
N THR A 9 -17.72 -10.28 -4.17
CA THR A 9 -18.62 -9.83 -5.24
C THR A 9 -19.21 -11.00 -6.01
N ASN A 10 -18.39 -12.02 -6.33
CA ASN A 10 -18.83 -13.23 -7.01
C ASN A 10 -19.86 -14.00 -6.18
N GLU A 11 -19.62 -14.16 -4.88
CA GLU A 11 -20.55 -14.83 -3.98
C GLU A 11 -21.84 -14.02 -3.82
N PHE A 12 -21.73 -12.69 -3.64
CA PHE A 12 -22.88 -11.80 -3.52
C PHE A 12 -23.79 -11.86 -4.76
N ASN A 13 -23.20 -11.81 -5.96
CA ASN A 13 -23.96 -11.91 -7.22
C ASN A 13 -24.59 -13.30 -7.42
N THR A 14 -24.02 -14.36 -6.84
CA THR A 14 -24.63 -15.70 -6.85
C THR A 14 -25.91 -15.74 -6.01
N LEU A 15 -25.91 -15.06 -4.87
CA LEU A 15 -27.08 -14.95 -3.97
C LEU A 15 -28.12 -13.94 -4.48
N TYR A 16 -27.68 -12.90 -5.20
CA TYR A 16 -28.51 -11.80 -5.68
C TYR A 16 -28.28 -11.55 -7.19
N PRO A 17 -28.78 -12.44 -8.08
CA PRO A 17 -28.46 -12.41 -9.51
C PRO A 17 -28.98 -11.17 -10.26
N ASP A 18 -29.97 -10.48 -9.70
CA ASP A 18 -30.53 -9.25 -10.28
C ASP A 18 -29.74 -7.99 -9.91
N ILE A 19 -28.74 -8.11 -9.04
CA ILE A 19 -27.87 -6.99 -8.62
C ILE A 19 -26.52 -7.12 -9.32
N LYS A 20 -26.08 -6.02 -9.94
CA LYS A 20 -24.73 -5.91 -10.52
C LYS A 20 -23.86 -5.05 -9.60
N VAL A 21 -22.84 -5.65 -9.01
CA VAL A 21 -21.79 -4.94 -8.28
C VAL A 21 -20.70 -4.48 -9.26
N GLU A 22 -20.37 -3.19 -9.24
CA GLU A 22 -19.26 -2.62 -10.02
C GLU A 22 -18.16 -2.15 -9.06
N THR A 23 -16.93 -2.64 -9.28
CA THR A 23 -15.77 -2.34 -8.43
C THR A 23 -14.82 -1.37 -9.12
N GLU A 24 -14.26 -0.42 -8.36
CA GLU A 24 -13.23 0.51 -8.82
C GLU A 24 -12.08 0.55 -7.80
N ALA A 25 -10.92 0.00 -8.16
CA ALA A 25 -9.77 -0.08 -7.25
C ALA A 25 -8.80 1.09 -7.42
N THR A 26 -8.58 1.87 -6.36
CA THR A 26 -7.54 2.91 -6.26
C THR A 26 -6.96 2.98 -4.84
N GLY A 27 -5.90 3.77 -4.64
CA GLY A 27 -5.43 4.12 -3.30
C GLY A 27 -6.55 4.71 -2.44
N SER A 28 -6.53 4.44 -1.13
CA SER A 28 -7.69 4.69 -0.26
C SER A 28 -8.06 6.17 -0.15
N ALA A 29 -7.06 7.06 -0.04
CA ALA A 29 -7.31 8.50 -0.03
C ALA A 29 -7.93 8.98 -1.35
N THR A 30 -7.42 8.46 -2.48
CA THR A 30 -7.99 8.74 -3.81
C THR A 30 -9.42 8.22 -3.95
N ALA A 31 -9.73 7.04 -3.40
CA ALA A 31 -11.09 6.48 -3.42
C ALA A 31 -12.08 7.37 -2.65
N ILE A 32 -11.68 7.88 -1.48
CA ILE A 32 -12.51 8.79 -0.68
C ILE A 32 -12.69 10.15 -1.39
N ARG A 33 -11.60 10.75 -1.90
CA ARG A 33 -11.66 12.06 -2.60
C ARG A 33 -12.53 12.04 -3.85
N LYS A 34 -12.65 10.90 -4.53
CA LYS A 34 -13.61 10.75 -5.64
C LYS A 34 -15.05 11.06 -5.20
N VAL A 35 -15.43 10.67 -3.99
CA VAL A 35 -16.76 10.94 -3.46
C VAL A 35 -16.84 12.33 -2.84
N THR A 36 -15.88 12.70 -1.99
CA THR A 36 -15.94 13.92 -1.18
C THR A 36 -15.57 15.19 -1.94
N GLU A 37 -14.79 15.09 -3.02
CA GLU A 37 -14.32 16.25 -3.80
C GLU A 37 -14.84 16.23 -5.24
N LEU A 38 -14.92 15.05 -5.88
CA LEU A 38 -15.35 14.93 -7.29
C LEU A 38 -16.83 14.59 -7.46
N GLY A 39 -17.56 14.37 -6.36
CA GLY A 39 -19.00 14.08 -6.36
C GLY A 39 -19.37 12.74 -7.01
N LYS A 40 -18.43 11.81 -7.20
CA LYS A 40 -18.78 10.44 -7.61
C LYS A 40 -19.68 9.80 -6.55
N GLN A 41 -20.61 8.97 -7.01
CA GLN A 41 -21.47 8.19 -6.13
C GLN A 41 -20.86 6.80 -5.94
N ALA A 42 -20.78 6.32 -4.70
CA ALA A 42 -20.34 4.98 -4.36
C ALA A 42 -21.27 4.41 -3.29
N GLY A 43 -21.69 3.15 -3.45
CA GLY A 43 -22.52 2.46 -2.45
C GLY A 43 -21.71 1.96 -1.24
N ILE A 44 -20.45 1.57 -1.47
CA ILE A 44 -19.53 1.11 -0.44
C ILE A 44 -18.17 1.75 -0.70
N ILE A 45 -17.55 2.31 0.35
CA ILE A 45 -16.13 2.67 0.35
C ILE A 45 -15.41 1.74 1.31
N ALA A 46 -14.36 1.08 0.82
CA ALA A 46 -13.46 0.28 1.62
C ALA A 46 -12.07 0.92 1.61
N SER A 47 -11.57 1.27 2.80
CA SER A 47 -10.26 1.91 2.98
C SER A 47 -9.29 0.96 3.65
N ALA A 48 -8.03 0.96 3.21
CA ALA A 48 -6.93 0.27 3.88
C ALA A 48 -6.52 0.99 5.19
N ASP A 49 -7.01 2.22 5.40
CA ASP A 49 -6.88 2.98 6.63
C ASP A 49 -8.24 3.49 7.10
N TYR A 50 -8.74 2.91 8.18
CA TYR A 50 -10.06 3.25 8.72
C TYR A 50 -10.12 4.69 9.22
N THR A 51 -8.99 5.32 9.58
CA THR A 51 -8.94 6.68 10.14
C THR A 51 -9.32 7.74 9.11
N LEU A 52 -9.10 7.46 7.82
CA LEU A 52 -9.47 8.35 6.72
C LEU A 52 -10.99 8.54 6.61
N ILE A 53 -11.79 7.57 7.06
CA ILE A 53 -13.25 7.64 6.98
C ILE A 53 -13.81 8.76 7.88
N PRO A 54 -13.57 8.77 9.20
CA PRO A 54 -14.02 9.88 10.04
C PRO A 54 -13.32 11.20 9.72
N GLU A 55 -12.08 11.19 9.21
CA GLU A 55 -11.36 12.42 8.88
C GLU A 55 -11.91 13.13 7.64
N LEU A 56 -12.22 12.38 6.58
CA LEU A 56 -12.53 12.95 5.26
C LEU A 56 -13.99 12.80 4.86
N MET A 57 -14.75 11.88 5.46
CA MET A 57 -16.15 11.63 5.08
C MET A 57 -17.16 12.10 6.12
N PHE A 58 -16.81 12.21 7.40
CA PHE A 58 -17.78 12.56 8.42
C PHE A 58 -17.96 14.08 8.55
N PRO A 59 -19.17 14.56 8.86
CA PRO A 59 -20.45 13.83 8.88
C PRO A 59 -21.17 13.84 7.51
N GLU A 60 -20.61 14.52 6.51
CA GLU A 60 -21.33 14.88 5.27
C GLU A 60 -21.57 13.68 4.33
N TYR A 61 -20.62 12.75 4.26
CA TYR A 61 -20.64 11.61 3.32
C TYR A 61 -20.76 10.25 4.00
N ALA A 62 -20.59 10.17 5.32
CA ALA A 62 -20.77 8.95 6.10
C ALA A 62 -21.12 9.27 7.57
N GLU A 63 -21.88 8.36 8.19
CA GLU A 63 -22.31 8.46 9.61
C GLU A 63 -21.73 7.34 10.49
N TRP A 64 -21.25 6.25 9.88
CA TRP A 64 -20.68 5.10 10.58
C TRP A 64 -19.61 4.42 9.72
N TYR A 65 -18.74 3.62 10.35
CA TYR A 65 -17.81 2.72 9.66
C TYR A 65 -17.57 1.46 10.50
N ILE A 66 -17.07 0.39 9.88
CA ILE A 66 -16.71 -0.87 10.53
C ILE A 66 -15.25 -1.20 10.19
N THR A 67 -14.45 -1.55 11.20
CA THR A 67 -13.14 -2.17 11.02
C THR A 67 -13.31 -3.68 10.90
N PHE A 68 -12.83 -4.26 9.80
CA PHE A 68 -13.11 -5.68 9.48
C PHE A 68 -11.85 -6.51 9.15
N ALA A 69 -10.71 -5.87 8.92
CA ALA A 69 -9.46 -6.53 8.58
C ALA A 69 -8.26 -5.76 9.15
N CYS A 70 -7.14 -6.46 9.33
CA CYS A 70 -5.83 -5.89 9.63
C CYS A 70 -4.81 -6.39 8.61
N ASN A 71 -3.64 -5.74 8.59
CA ASN A 71 -2.55 -6.10 7.70
C ASN A 71 -1.19 -5.86 8.37
N GLN A 72 -0.11 -6.29 7.72
CA GLN A 72 1.26 -6.08 8.20
C GLN A 72 2.13 -5.59 7.04
N MET A 73 2.96 -4.56 7.29
CA MET A 73 3.94 -4.13 6.30
C MET A 73 5.04 -5.18 6.16
N VAL A 74 5.38 -5.53 4.92
CA VAL A 74 6.48 -6.43 4.57
C VAL A 74 7.34 -5.84 3.48
N ILE A 75 8.51 -6.45 3.26
CA ILE A 75 9.37 -6.16 2.12
C ILE A 75 9.28 -7.37 1.18
N ALA A 76 8.54 -7.23 0.09
CA ALA A 76 8.39 -8.23 -0.94
C ALA A 76 9.61 -8.24 -1.87
N TYR A 77 10.05 -9.43 -2.28
CA TYR A 77 11.15 -9.63 -3.24
C TYR A 77 11.02 -10.99 -3.91
N THR A 78 11.83 -11.24 -4.94
CA THR A 78 11.83 -12.49 -5.71
C THR A 78 13.21 -13.13 -5.74
N ASN A 79 13.32 -14.30 -6.37
CA ASN A 79 14.62 -14.93 -6.64
C ASN A 79 15.49 -14.16 -7.66
N LYS A 80 14.94 -13.14 -8.33
CA LYS A 80 15.68 -12.24 -9.23
C LYS A 80 16.27 -11.03 -8.50
N SER A 81 15.80 -10.74 -7.29
CA SER A 81 16.20 -9.58 -6.50
C SER A 81 17.66 -9.67 -6.08
N ARG A 82 18.41 -8.60 -6.29
CA ARG A 82 19.80 -8.48 -5.84
C ARG A 82 19.86 -8.69 -4.33
N PHE A 83 20.79 -9.53 -3.88
CA PHE A 83 20.99 -9.86 -2.46
C PHE A 83 19.76 -10.52 -1.78
N GLY A 84 18.82 -11.08 -2.54
CA GLY A 84 17.64 -11.77 -2.00
C GLY A 84 17.96 -12.97 -1.10
N ASN A 85 19.14 -13.58 -1.22
CA ASN A 85 19.58 -14.66 -0.32
C ASN A 85 20.29 -14.16 0.96
N GLU A 86 20.65 -12.88 1.02
CA GLU A 86 21.33 -12.26 2.17
C GLU A 86 20.36 -11.45 3.04
N ILE A 87 19.30 -10.90 2.45
CA ILE A 87 18.34 -10.08 3.15
C ILE A 87 17.60 -10.88 4.22
N ASN A 88 17.46 -10.27 5.39
CA ASN A 88 16.70 -10.81 6.51
C ASN A 88 16.19 -9.66 7.41
N ARG A 89 15.49 -10.05 8.48
CA ARG A 89 14.88 -9.12 9.43
C ARG A 89 15.89 -8.15 10.06
N ASP A 90 17.16 -8.50 10.18
CA ASP A 90 18.15 -7.73 10.92
C ASP A 90 18.99 -6.81 10.02
N ASN A 91 19.00 -7.02 8.70
CA ASN A 91 19.88 -6.30 7.78
C ASN A 91 19.19 -5.67 6.56
N TRP A 92 17.86 -5.81 6.41
CA TRP A 92 17.14 -5.32 5.23
C TRP A 92 17.46 -3.87 4.89
N TYR A 93 17.52 -3.00 5.90
CA TYR A 93 17.76 -1.59 5.73
C TYR A 93 19.17 -1.30 5.21
N GLU A 94 20.15 -2.16 5.51
CA GLU A 94 21.51 -2.08 4.98
C GLU A 94 21.56 -2.57 3.53
N ILE A 95 20.81 -3.63 3.21
CA ILE A 95 20.71 -4.15 1.84
C ILE A 95 20.11 -3.11 0.91
N LEU A 96 19.05 -2.42 1.31
CA LEU A 96 18.39 -1.39 0.50
C LEU A 96 19.32 -0.22 0.14
N GLN A 97 20.34 0.05 0.97
CA GLN A 97 21.31 1.11 0.75
C GLN A 97 22.50 0.70 -0.15
N ARG A 98 22.59 -0.58 -0.56
CA ARG A 98 23.69 -1.05 -1.40
C ARG A 98 23.57 -0.51 -2.83
N ASP A 99 24.72 -0.21 -3.42
CA ASP A 99 24.80 0.27 -4.80
C ASP A 99 24.12 -0.70 -5.78
N GLY A 100 23.22 -0.13 -6.60
CA GLY A 100 22.50 -0.86 -7.63
C GLY A 100 21.28 -1.65 -7.14
N VAL A 101 20.94 -1.57 -5.85
CA VAL A 101 19.65 -2.06 -5.34
C VAL A 101 18.56 -1.05 -5.64
N ARG A 102 17.41 -1.53 -6.14
CA ARG A 102 16.22 -0.72 -6.41
C ARG A 102 15.07 -1.18 -5.55
N TYR A 103 14.41 -0.25 -4.88
CA TYR A 103 13.26 -0.56 -4.03
C TYR A 103 12.10 0.40 -4.23
N GLY A 104 10.88 -0.09 -4.02
CA GLY A 104 9.66 0.61 -4.37
C GLY A 104 8.71 0.82 -3.20
N ARG A 105 7.95 1.91 -3.26
CA ARG A 105 6.78 2.17 -2.40
C ARG A 105 5.70 2.92 -3.18
N SER A 106 4.49 2.95 -2.65
CA SER A 106 3.44 3.79 -3.22
C SER A 106 3.53 5.25 -2.76
N ASP A 107 2.76 6.12 -3.41
CA ASP A 107 2.69 7.55 -3.14
C ASP A 107 1.93 7.83 -1.83
N PRO A 108 2.56 8.47 -0.82
CA PRO A 108 1.96 8.74 0.48
C PRO A 108 0.75 9.68 0.40
N ASN A 109 0.59 10.46 -0.67
CA ASN A 109 -0.58 11.34 -0.81
C ASN A 109 -1.82 10.62 -1.35
N GLN A 110 -1.64 9.41 -1.90
CA GLN A 110 -2.66 8.67 -2.63
C GLN A 110 -3.01 7.34 -1.95
N ASP A 111 -2.03 6.67 -1.35
CA ASP A 111 -2.15 5.30 -0.88
C ASP A 111 -1.58 5.07 0.54
N PRO A 112 -2.33 4.41 1.44
CA PRO A 112 -1.85 4.07 2.77
C PRO A 112 -0.56 3.28 2.85
N CYS A 113 -0.28 2.38 1.90
CA CYS A 113 0.99 1.67 1.90
C CYS A 113 2.18 2.65 1.78
N GLY A 114 2.00 3.76 1.06
CA GLY A 114 3.01 4.76 0.80
C GLY A 114 3.41 5.51 2.06
N TYR A 115 2.45 6.08 2.79
CA TYR A 115 2.76 6.79 4.03
C TYR A 115 3.14 5.82 5.16
N ARG A 116 2.60 4.60 5.19
CA ARG A 116 3.02 3.57 6.16
C ARG A 116 4.45 3.12 5.93
N THR A 117 4.93 3.09 4.68
CA THR A 117 6.34 2.84 4.38
C THR A 117 7.24 3.89 5.03
N LEU A 118 6.87 5.17 4.91
CA LEU A 118 7.62 6.27 5.54
C LEU A 118 7.62 6.13 7.08
N MET A 119 6.48 5.75 7.67
CA MET A 119 6.39 5.46 9.11
C MET A 119 7.29 4.28 9.51
N VAL A 120 7.33 3.20 8.72
CA VAL A 120 8.21 2.04 8.96
C VAL A 120 9.68 2.46 8.97
N TRP A 121 10.11 3.30 8.02
CA TRP A 121 11.49 3.77 7.97
C TRP A 121 11.85 4.63 9.20
N GLN A 122 10.96 5.53 9.61
CA GLN A 122 11.18 6.35 10.81
C GLN A 122 11.24 5.50 12.09
N LEU A 123 10.36 4.50 12.21
CA LEU A 123 10.37 3.59 13.36
C LEU A 123 11.59 2.65 13.36
N ALA A 124 12.11 2.33 12.18
CA ALA A 124 13.30 1.49 12.03
C ALA A 124 14.58 2.18 12.53
N GLU A 125 14.68 3.51 12.42
CA GLU A 125 15.80 4.28 13.00
C GLU A 125 15.97 3.97 14.49
N ASP A 126 14.88 4.10 15.25
CA ASP A 126 14.87 3.85 16.68
C ASP A 126 15.07 2.35 16.99
N TYR A 127 14.36 1.48 16.27
CA TYR A 127 14.39 0.04 16.53
C TYR A 127 15.78 -0.58 16.33
N TYR A 128 16.48 -0.20 15.24
CA TYR A 128 17.81 -0.72 14.93
C TYR A 128 18.95 0.16 15.48
N ASN A 129 18.65 1.28 16.14
CA ASN A 129 19.63 2.30 16.51
C ASN A 129 20.48 2.76 15.29
N ALA A 130 19.80 2.95 14.16
CA ALA A 130 20.41 3.30 12.88
C ALA A 130 20.08 4.77 12.55
N PRO A 131 20.86 5.74 13.04
CA PRO A 131 20.55 7.15 12.82
C PRO A 131 20.56 7.51 11.34
N GLU A 132 19.64 8.39 10.96
CA GLU A 132 19.43 8.90 9.60
C GLU A 132 19.04 7.81 8.58
N LEU A 133 18.54 6.64 9.04
CA LEU A 133 18.08 5.60 8.12
C LEU A 133 16.94 6.08 7.23
N TYR A 134 16.00 6.87 7.77
CA TYR A 134 14.91 7.45 7.00
C TYR A 134 15.47 8.29 5.86
N ASP A 135 16.37 9.23 6.17
CA ASP A 135 16.95 10.14 5.19
C ASP A 135 17.82 9.42 4.15
N LYS A 136 18.47 8.31 4.53
CA LYS A 136 19.25 7.48 3.60
C LYS A 136 18.38 6.71 2.62
N LEU A 137 17.15 6.37 3.00
CA LEU A 137 16.21 5.67 2.13
C LEU A 137 15.31 6.62 1.33
N TYR A 138 14.95 7.76 1.91
CA TYR A 138 14.05 8.73 1.29
C TYR A 138 14.75 9.55 0.20
N GLY A 139 14.23 9.48 -1.03
CA GLY A 139 14.80 10.18 -2.18
C GLY A 139 16.12 9.59 -2.68
N ALA A 140 16.50 8.39 -2.22
CA ALA A 140 17.70 7.72 -2.69
C ALA A 140 17.58 7.38 -4.18
N ALA A 141 18.71 7.29 -4.90
CA ALA A 141 18.71 6.99 -6.32
C ALA A 141 18.06 5.63 -6.69
N GLY A 142 18.03 4.69 -5.73
CA GLY A 142 17.38 3.39 -5.86
C GLY A 142 15.87 3.38 -5.57
N GLU A 143 15.31 4.47 -5.02
CA GLU A 143 13.90 4.57 -4.67
C GLU A 143 13.01 4.73 -5.91
N LEU A 144 11.91 3.98 -5.96
CA LEU A 144 10.88 4.06 -6.98
C LEU A 144 9.51 4.30 -6.37
N ILE A 145 8.77 5.29 -6.88
CA ILE A 145 7.42 5.61 -6.42
C ILE A 145 6.40 5.26 -7.50
N ARG A 146 5.28 4.64 -7.10
CA ARG A 146 4.09 4.41 -7.94
C ARG A 146 2.82 4.92 -7.26
N PRO A 147 1.72 5.19 -7.99
CA PRO A 147 0.49 5.68 -7.36
C PRO A 147 -0.10 4.73 -6.30
N LYS A 148 -0.04 3.41 -6.53
CA LYS A 148 -0.51 2.36 -5.61
C LYS A 148 0.53 1.24 -5.49
N GLU A 149 0.48 0.51 -4.38
CA GLU A 149 1.42 -0.55 -4.02
C GLU A 149 1.42 -1.67 -5.07
N VAL A 150 0.23 -2.15 -5.47
CA VAL A 150 0.10 -3.26 -6.44
C VAL A 150 0.70 -2.99 -7.83
N ASP A 151 0.99 -1.73 -8.17
CA ASP A 151 1.70 -1.37 -9.42
C ASP A 151 3.19 -1.76 -9.37
N LEU A 152 3.74 -2.06 -8.19
CA LEU A 152 5.13 -2.48 -7.98
C LEU A 152 5.32 -3.97 -8.24
N ILE A 153 4.27 -4.79 -8.12
CA ILE A 153 4.33 -6.26 -8.26
C ILE A 153 4.89 -6.65 -9.63
N ALA A 154 4.41 -6.06 -10.72
CA ALA A 154 4.89 -6.34 -12.08
C ALA A 154 6.39 -6.01 -12.25
N LEU A 155 6.91 -5.03 -11.50
CA LEU A 155 8.32 -4.66 -11.52
C LEU A 155 9.19 -5.65 -10.73
N LEU A 156 8.68 -6.18 -9.61
CA LEU A 156 9.32 -7.29 -8.89
C LEU A 156 9.39 -8.55 -9.76
N GLU A 157 8.29 -8.89 -10.44
CA GLU A 157 8.21 -10.09 -11.28
C GLU A 157 9.12 -10.03 -12.51
N SER A 158 9.23 -8.85 -13.14
CA SER A 158 10.14 -8.62 -14.25
C SER A 158 11.61 -8.58 -13.82
N GLY A 159 11.88 -8.21 -12.56
CA GLY A 159 13.23 -7.97 -12.05
C GLY A 159 13.73 -6.53 -12.27
N ASP A 160 12.84 -5.63 -12.69
CA ASP A 160 13.13 -4.19 -12.76
C ASP A 160 13.20 -3.54 -11.37
N LEU A 161 12.66 -4.21 -10.36
CA LEU A 161 12.68 -3.81 -8.95
C LEU A 161 13.18 -4.98 -8.10
N ASP A 162 14.06 -4.70 -7.13
CA ASP A 162 14.56 -5.74 -6.22
C ASP A 162 13.63 -5.93 -5.02
N TYR A 163 13.13 -4.84 -4.44
CA TYR A 163 12.32 -4.87 -3.22
C TYR A 163 11.10 -3.95 -3.32
N ALA A 164 9.97 -4.33 -2.75
CA ALA A 164 8.80 -3.45 -2.63
C ALA A 164 8.24 -3.47 -1.22
N PHE A 165 7.88 -2.31 -0.69
CA PHE A 165 7.10 -2.22 0.53
C PHE A 165 5.64 -2.48 0.20
N GLU A 166 5.11 -3.54 0.79
CA GLU A 166 3.82 -4.15 0.47
C GLU A 166 3.14 -4.64 1.75
N TYR A 167 1.94 -5.18 1.55
CA TYR A 167 1.19 -5.93 2.54
C TYR A 167 1.31 -7.45 2.34
#